data_AF-A0A940SP26-F1
#
_entry.id   AF-A0A940SP26-F1
#
_cell.length_a   1.000
_cell.length_b   1.000
_cell.length_c   1.000
_cell.angle_alpha   90.00
_cell.angle_beta   90.00
_cell.angle_gamma   90.00
#
_symmetry.space_group_name_H-M   'P 1'
#
loop_
_entity.id
_entity.type
_entity.pdbx_description
1 polymer ?
#
loop_
_entity_poly.entity_id
_entity_poly.type
_entity_poly.pdbx_seq_one_letter_code
_entity_poly.pdbx_strand_id
1 'polypeptide(L)'
;MAIMALPAFLQGSTELSVTGPKVVTSFRIFGLTINLTETVLLEWIVMAVIIGLCIFLTRGLKVKAVSKRQVIAEMAVEAIMNLVRDTMGKRWLAFTPYIATVFCFSIFGSLISLLGFRAVTSDFSVLLTWALMTFILITATKIRFGGVGGYLKGFAEPIPVMLPINILSEI
;
A
#
# COMPACT_ATOMS: atom_id res chain seq x y z
N MET A 1 32.25 43.61 -23.09
CA MET A 1 31.60 44.07 -21.85
C MET A 1 30.32 43.24 -21.68
N ALA A 2 30.33 42.29 -20.73
CA ALA A 2 29.26 41.42 -20.18
C ALA A 2 28.06 41.05 -21.10
N ILE A 3 27.95 39.83 -21.66
CA ILE A 3 27.53 38.56 -21.01
C ILE A 3 26.54 38.78 -19.85
N MET A 4 25.24 38.64 -20.13
CA MET A 4 24.24 38.32 -19.12
C MET A 4 23.53 37.04 -19.57
N ALA A 5 24.12 35.91 -19.21
CA ALA A 5 23.50 34.60 -19.32
C ALA A 5 22.29 34.59 -18.36
N LEU A 6 21.08 34.48 -18.93
CA LEU A 6 19.92 34.08 -18.15
C LEU A 6 20.21 32.66 -17.62
N PRO A 7 20.05 32.39 -16.31
CA PRO A 7 20.30 31.06 -15.76
C PRO A 7 19.35 30.04 -16.39
N ALA A 8 19.91 28.92 -16.82
CA ALA A 8 19.24 27.77 -17.42
C ALA A 8 18.33 27.05 -16.41
N PHE A 9 17.24 27.69 -15.97
CA PHE A 9 16.41 27.21 -14.86
C PHE A 9 14.92 26.99 -15.20
N LEU A 10 14.54 27.05 -16.48
CA LEU A 10 13.18 26.70 -16.93
C LEU A 10 13.14 25.87 -18.22
N GLN A 11 14.21 25.12 -18.52
CA GLN A 11 14.24 24.14 -19.62
C GLN A 11 14.41 22.69 -19.11
N GLY A 12 13.88 22.40 -17.92
CA GLY A 12 14.07 21.12 -17.23
C GLY A 12 12.80 20.29 -17.01
N SER A 13 11.75 20.43 -17.83
CA SER A 13 10.50 19.66 -17.64
C SER A 13 9.80 19.17 -18.91
N THR A 14 10.29 19.48 -20.11
CA THR A 14 9.69 18.98 -21.38
C THR A 14 10.26 17.64 -21.85
N GLU A 15 11.26 17.09 -21.18
CA GLU A 15 11.89 15.77 -21.46
C GLU A 15 11.53 14.70 -20.43
N LEU A 16 10.80 15.06 -19.36
CA LEU A 16 10.14 14.07 -18.53
C LEU A 16 8.93 13.55 -19.32
N SER A 17 9.19 12.63 -20.24
CA SER A 17 8.23 11.58 -20.53
C SER A 17 8.06 10.81 -19.21
N VAL A 18 7.24 11.37 -18.31
CA VAL A 18 6.58 10.60 -17.28
C VAL A 18 5.85 9.55 -18.08
N THR A 19 6.46 8.37 -18.19
CA THR A 19 5.85 7.18 -18.78
C THR A 19 4.73 6.80 -17.83
N GLY A 20 3.67 7.60 -17.87
CA GLY A 20 2.41 7.33 -17.23
C GLY A 20 1.91 5.99 -17.77
N PRO A 21 1.18 5.25 -16.96
CA PRO A 21 0.77 3.92 -17.35
C PRO A 21 -0.08 4.00 -18.62
N LYS A 22 0.30 3.19 -19.62
CA LYS A 22 -0.29 3.29 -20.95
C LYS A 22 -1.77 2.91 -20.87
N VAL A 23 -2.64 3.73 -21.45
CA VAL A 23 -4.06 3.42 -21.57
C VAL A 23 -4.20 2.36 -22.65
N VAL A 24 -4.65 1.17 -22.27
CA VAL A 24 -4.78 0.02 -23.18
C VAL A 24 -6.10 0.10 -23.93
N THR A 25 -7.20 0.43 -23.23
CA THR A 25 -8.53 0.55 -23.83
C THR A 25 -9.38 1.55 -23.07
N SER A 26 -10.13 2.39 -23.78
CA SER A 26 -11.13 3.28 -23.17
C SER A 26 -12.53 2.76 -23.44
N PHE A 27 -13.34 2.64 -22.38
CA PHE A 27 -14.74 2.24 -22.50
C PHE A 27 -15.63 3.37 -21.96
N ARG A 28 -16.67 3.72 -22.71
CA ARG A 28 -17.71 4.64 -22.25
C ARG A 28 -18.80 3.85 -21.54
N ILE A 29 -18.92 4.04 -20.23
CA ILE A 29 -20.00 3.47 -19.41
C ILE A 29 -20.74 4.63 -18.78
N PHE A 30 -22.06 4.72 -18.98
CA PHE A 30 -22.92 5.75 -18.35
C PHE A 30 -22.50 7.22 -18.61
N GLY A 31 -21.83 7.50 -19.73
CA GLY A 31 -21.33 8.84 -20.05
C GLY A 31 -19.96 9.18 -19.45
N LEU A 32 -19.37 8.30 -18.64
CA LEU A 32 -18.01 8.41 -18.11
C LEU A 32 -17.02 7.63 -19.00
N THR A 33 -15.93 8.25 -19.45
CA THR A 33 -14.84 7.56 -20.15
C THR A 33 -13.91 6.95 -19.11
N ILE A 34 -14.03 5.64 -18.86
CA ILE A 34 -13.09 4.92 -18.00
C ILE A 34 -11.95 4.43 -18.87
N ASN A 35 -10.76 4.96 -18.61
CA ASN A 35 -9.53 4.54 -19.27
C ASN A 35 -8.98 3.32 -18.52
N LEU A 36 -9.00 2.16 -19.17
CA LEU A 36 -8.38 0.95 -18.64
C LEU A 36 -6.88 1.03 -18.87
N THR A 37 -6.18 1.26 -17.79
CA THR A 37 -4.74 1.48 -17.78
C THR A 37 -4.00 0.14 -17.61
N GLU A 38 -2.81 0.01 -18.20
CA GLU A 38 -1.92 -1.16 -18.06
C GLU A 38 -1.73 -1.57 -16.58
N THR A 39 -1.62 -0.60 -15.67
CA THR A 39 -1.53 -0.84 -14.22
C THR A 39 -2.70 -1.66 -13.68
N VAL A 40 -3.93 -1.38 -14.10
CA VAL A 40 -5.14 -2.08 -13.62
C VAL A 40 -5.11 -3.54 -14.05
N LEU A 41 -4.67 -3.79 -15.29
CA LEU A 41 -4.51 -5.16 -15.80
C LEU A 41 -3.41 -5.91 -15.04
N LEU A 42 -2.27 -5.26 -14.78
CA LEU A 42 -1.17 -5.83 -14.01
C LEU A 42 -1.59 -6.10 -12.56
N GLU A 43 -2.38 -5.23 -11.93
CA GLU A 43 -2.98 -5.45 -10.61
C GLU A 43 -3.84 -6.71 -10.57
N TRP A 44 -4.68 -6.92 -11.58
CA TRP A 44 -5.51 -8.13 -11.66
C TRP A 44 -4.68 -9.39 -11.82
N ILE A 45 -3.60 -9.34 -12.61
CA ILE A 45 -2.66 -10.46 -12.75
C ILE A 45 -1.96 -10.75 -11.42
N VAL A 46 -1.44 -9.72 -10.74
CA VAL A 46 -0.79 -9.87 -9.41
C VAL A 46 -1.77 -10.47 -8.41
N MET A 47 -3.01 -9.98 -8.38
CA MET A 47 -4.06 -10.48 -7.50
C MET A 47 -4.40 -11.94 -7.80
N ALA A 48 -4.53 -12.32 -9.08
CA ALA A 48 -4.76 -13.70 -9.49
C ALA A 48 -3.61 -14.63 -9.07
N VAL A 49 -2.36 -14.18 -9.20
CA VAL A 49 -1.16 -14.93 -8.77
C VAL A 49 -1.15 -15.12 -7.26
N ILE A 50 -1.42 -14.06 -6.48
CA ILE A 50 -1.48 -14.13 -5.01
C ILE A 50 -2.58 -15.09 -4.58
N ILE A 51 -3.79 -14.97 -5.12
CA ILE A 51 -4.92 -15.85 -4.78
C ILE A 51 -4.59 -17.30 -5.15
N GLY A 52 -4.03 -17.53 -6.34
CA GLY A 52 -3.61 -18.85 -6.78
C GLY A 52 -2.55 -19.46 -5.86
N LEU A 53 -1.56 -18.67 -5.44
CA LEU A 53 -0.53 -19.07 -4.49
C LEU A 53 -1.13 -19.38 -3.12
N CYS A 54 -2.00 -18.52 -2.59
CA CYS A 54 -2.70 -18.75 -1.32
C CYS A 54 -3.51 -20.05 -1.36
N ILE A 55 -4.32 -20.26 -2.39
CA ILE A 55 -5.09 -21.50 -2.56
C ILE A 55 -4.16 -22.72 -2.67
N PHE A 56 -3.04 -22.61 -3.38
CA PHE A 56 -2.06 -23.69 -3.51
C PHE A 56 -1.38 -24.02 -2.17
N LEU A 57 -1.03 -23.02 -1.36
CA LEU A 57 -0.42 -23.21 -0.04
C LEU A 57 -1.43 -23.72 1.00
N THR A 58 -2.71 -23.31 0.91
CA THR A 58 -3.75 -23.69 1.89
C THR A 58 -4.50 -24.98 1.54
N ARG A 59 -4.31 -25.53 0.33
CA ARG A 59 -4.91 -26.81 -0.06
C ARG A 59 -4.31 -27.98 0.73
N GLY A 60 -5.16 -28.64 1.50
CA GLY A 60 -4.80 -29.87 2.23
C GLY A 60 -4.05 -29.63 3.55
N LEU A 61 -4.22 -28.46 4.17
CA LEU A 61 -3.69 -28.17 5.51
C LEU A 61 -4.25 -29.16 6.53
N LYS A 62 -3.37 -29.73 7.37
CA LYS A 62 -3.73 -30.61 8.49
C LYS A 62 -3.40 -29.91 9.80
N VAL A 63 -4.13 -30.21 10.89
CA VAL A 63 -3.94 -29.53 12.20
C VAL A 63 -2.53 -29.70 12.78
N LYS A 64 -1.80 -30.74 12.39
CA LYS A 64 -0.36 -30.88 12.64
C LYS A 64 0.38 -30.74 11.32
N ALA A 65 1.45 -29.93 11.27
CA ALA A 65 2.26 -29.75 10.08
C ALA A 65 2.91 -31.08 9.64
N VAL A 66 2.32 -31.74 8.65
CA VAL A 66 2.85 -32.99 8.05
C VAL A 66 3.64 -32.70 6.76
N SER A 67 3.45 -31.53 6.14
CA SER A 67 4.00 -31.17 4.83
C SER A 67 4.95 -29.98 4.89
N LYS A 68 6.07 -30.04 4.15
CA LYS A 68 7.03 -28.92 4.02
C LYS A 68 6.37 -27.62 3.55
N ARG A 69 5.31 -27.70 2.73
CA ARG A 69 4.57 -26.52 2.22
C ARG A 69 3.79 -25.81 3.33
N GLN A 70 3.22 -26.59 4.24
CA GLN A 70 2.48 -26.07 5.38
C GLN A 70 3.43 -25.38 6.36
N VAL A 71 4.60 -25.95 6.63
CA VAL A 71 5.62 -25.32 7.49
C VAL A 71 6.03 -23.95 6.95
N ILE A 72 6.24 -23.83 5.65
CA ILE A 72 6.58 -22.53 5.02
C ILE A 72 5.42 -21.54 5.15
N ALA A 73 4.18 -21.99 4.93
CA ALA A 73 2.99 -21.15 5.07
C ALA A 73 2.78 -20.66 6.51
N GLU A 74 2.91 -21.56 7.49
CA GLU A 74 2.82 -21.25 8.92
C GLU A 74 3.94 -20.29 9.33
N MET A 75 5.18 -20.55 8.92
CA MET A 75 6.31 -19.67 9.21
C MET A 75 6.10 -18.26 8.64
N ALA A 76 5.54 -18.13 7.44
CA ALA A 76 5.23 -16.82 6.85
C ALA A 76 4.14 -16.08 7.63
N VAL A 77 3.05 -16.77 8.01
CA VAL A 77 1.96 -16.19 8.80
C VAL A 77 2.44 -15.81 10.21
N GLU A 78 3.22 -16.68 10.86
CA GLU A 78 3.81 -16.42 12.17
C GLU A 78 4.79 -15.25 12.12
N ALA A 79 5.60 -15.12 11.07
CA ALA A 79 6.50 -13.98 10.91
C ALA A 79 5.72 -12.66 10.86
N ILE A 80 4.61 -12.61 10.13
CA ILE A 80 3.75 -11.42 10.06
C ILE A 80 3.04 -11.20 11.39
N MET A 81 2.53 -12.26 12.03
CA MET A 81 1.91 -12.17 13.34
C MET A 81 2.86 -11.61 14.40
N ASN A 82 4.12 -12.06 14.40
CA ASN A 82 5.16 -11.58 15.29
C ASN A 82 5.53 -10.12 14.97
N LEU A 83 5.65 -9.76 13.69
CA LEU A 83 5.86 -8.37 13.28
C LEU A 83 4.77 -7.45 13.84
N VAL A 84 3.50 -7.82 13.72
CA VAL A 84 2.37 -7.04 14.26
C VAL A 84 2.40 -7.02 15.78
N ARG A 85 2.68 -8.16 16.40
CA ARG A 85 2.75 -8.28 17.86
C ARG A 85 3.84 -7.39 18.45
N ASP A 86 5.01 -7.35 17.81
CA ASP A 86 6.18 -6.63 18.30
C ASP A 86 6.06 -5.13 18.01
N THR A 87 5.45 -4.76 16.87
CA THR A 87 5.28 -3.36 16.46
C THR A 87 4.09 -2.69 17.13
N MET A 88 2.93 -3.37 17.20
CA MET A 88 1.68 -2.78 17.67
C MET A 88 1.27 -3.29 19.07
N GLY A 89 1.66 -4.51 19.43
CA GLY A 89 1.27 -5.17 20.68
C GLY A 89 0.19 -6.23 20.52
N LYS A 90 0.09 -7.14 21.49
CA LYS A 90 -0.81 -8.32 21.47
C LYS A 90 -2.29 -7.99 21.26
N ARG A 91 -2.73 -6.80 21.69
CA ARG A 91 -4.13 -6.35 21.55
C ARG A 91 -4.54 -6.15 20.08
N TRP A 92 -3.57 -5.93 19.20
CA TRP A 92 -3.78 -5.51 17.82
C TRP A 92 -3.52 -6.62 16.80
N LEU A 93 -3.42 -7.87 17.25
CA LEU A 93 -3.27 -9.05 16.38
C LEU A 93 -4.42 -9.22 15.38
N ALA A 94 -5.58 -8.59 15.62
CA ALA A 94 -6.67 -8.56 14.65
C ALA A 94 -6.30 -7.85 13.33
N PHE A 95 -5.24 -7.02 13.32
CA PHE A 95 -4.71 -6.38 12.09
C PHE A 95 -3.73 -7.24 11.31
N THR A 96 -3.29 -8.38 11.85
CA THR A 96 -2.40 -9.33 11.15
C THR A 96 -2.86 -9.66 9.73
N PRO A 97 -4.13 -10.00 9.44
CA PRO A 97 -4.55 -10.29 8.07
C PRO A 97 -4.45 -9.07 7.13
N TYR A 98 -4.71 -7.85 7.61
CA TYR A 98 -4.59 -6.63 6.80
C TYR A 98 -3.11 -6.34 6.47
N ILE A 99 -2.24 -6.44 7.46
CA ILE A 99 -0.81 -6.21 7.26
C ILE A 99 -0.21 -7.29 6.37
N ALA A 100 -0.66 -8.54 6.51
CA ALA A 100 -0.25 -9.64 5.65
C ALA A 100 -0.61 -9.40 4.18
N THR A 101 -1.82 -8.94 3.89
CA THR A 101 -2.25 -8.71 2.50
C THR A 101 -1.51 -7.54 1.87
N VAL A 102 -1.36 -6.41 2.57
CA VAL A 102 -0.60 -5.26 2.06
C VAL A 102 0.86 -5.62 1.83
N PHE A 103 1.47 -6.37 2.75
CA PHE A 103 2.86 -6.82 2.62
C PHE A 103 3.06 -7.77 1.44
N CYS A 104 2.20 -8.78 1.30
CA CYS A 104 2.20 -9.67 0.15
C CYS A 104 2.02 -8.90 -1.16
N PHE A 105 1.03 -8.01 -1.22
CA PHE A 105 0.76 -7.24 -2.44
C PHE A 105 1.94 -6.33 -2.80
N SER A 106 2.58 -5.69 -1.83
CA SER A 106 3.79 -4.88 -2.06
C SER A 106 4.95 -5.69 -2.65
N ILE A 107 5.19 -6.90 -2.10
CA ILE A 107 6.22 -7.82 -2.60
C ILE A 107 5.90 -8.24 -4.04
N PHE A 108 4.74 -8.88 -4.29
CA PHE A 108 4.41 -9.38 -5.62
C PHE A 108 4.21 -8.27 -6.65
N GLY A 109 3.65 -7.13 -6.24
CA GLY A 109 3.46 -5.94 -7.07
C GLY A 109 4.78 -5.26 -7.46
N SER A 110 5.83 -5.44 -6.67
CA SER A 110 7.18 -4.98 -7.03
C SER A 110 7.94 -6.04 -7.82
N LEU A 111 7.78 -7.34 -7.50
CA LEU A 111 8.44 -8.44 -8.22
C LEU A 111 7.99 -8.57 -9.68
N ILE A 112 6.79 -8.11 -10.05
CA ILE A 112 6.35 -8.12 -11.45
C ILE A 112 7.28 -7.30 -12.36
N SER A 113 8.03 -6.35 -11.80
CA SER A 113 9.04 -5.61 -12.54
C SER A 113 10.21 -6.46 -13.03
N LEU A 114 10.52 -7.55 -12.33
CA LEU A 114 11.57 -8.47 -12.73
C LEU A 114 11.22 -9.23 -14.02
N LEU A 115 9.93 -9.36 -14.31
CA LEU A 115 9.42 -9.99 -15.54
C LEU A 115 9.41 -9.03 -16.75
N GLY A 116 9.90 -7.79 -16.57
CA GLY A 116 9.95 -6.77 -17.62
C GLY A 116 8.69 -5.90 -17.73
N PHE A 117 7.70 -6.08 -16.85
CA PHE A 117 6.54 -5.20 -16.75
C PHE A 117 6.83 -4.00 -15.85
N ARG A 118 5.99 -2.97 -15.91
CA ARG A 118 6.09 -1.87 -14.94
C ARG A 118 5.62 -2.34 -13.56
N ALA A 119 6.35 -2.01 -12.50
CA ALA A 119 5.92 -2.30 -11.13
C ALA A 119 4.58 -1.60 -10.84
N VAL A 120 3.62 -2.34 -10.32
CA VAL A 120 2.32 -1.79 -9.90
C VAL A 120 2.52 -0.75 -8.78
N THR A 121 3.54 -0.96 -7.92
CA THR A 121 3.94 -0.03 -6.86
C THR A 121 4.58 1.26 -7.37
N SER A 122 4.90 1.36 -8.67
CA SER A 122 5.42 2.60 -9.26
C SER A 122 4.32 3.58 -9.67
N ASP A 123 3.05 3.17 -9.58
CA ASP A 123 1.92 4.02 -9.89
C ASP A 123 1.45 4.80 -8.67
N PHE A 124 1.52 6.12 -8.76
CA PHE A 124 1.12 7.02 -7.67
C PHE A 124 -0.33 6.80 -7.25
N SER A 125 -1.24 6.55 -8.19
CA SER A 125 -2.65 6.28 -7.88
C SER A 125 -2.82 5.05 -6.98
N VAL A 126 -1.99 4.02 -7.16
CA VAL A 126 -2.03 2.80 -6.36
C VAL A 126 -1.50 3.07 -4.95
N LEU A 127 -0.35 3.73 -4.85
CA LEU A 127 0.23 4.13 -3.56
C LEU A 127 -0.71 5.05 -2.77
N LEU A 128 -1.29 6.06 -3.43
CA LEU A 128 -2.24 6.98 -2.82
C LEU A 128 -3.47 6.22 -2.29
N THR A 129 -3.97 5.23 -3.02
CA THR A 129 -5.11 4.42 -2.59
C THR A 129 -4.77 3.62 -1.33
N TRP A 130 -3.59 2.99 -1.25
CA TRP A 130 -3.17 2.27 -0.04
C TRP A 130 -2.94 3.19 1.14
N ALA A 131 -2.34 4.36 0.91
CA ALA A 131 -2.13 5.37 1.94
C ALA A 131 -3.47 5.83 2.51
N LEU A 132 -4.43 6.18 1.66
CA LEU A 132 -5.77 6.60 2.09
C LEU A 132 -6.52 5.49 2.82
N MET A 133 -6.48 4.25 2.33
CA MET A 133 -7.11 3.11 3.01
C MET A 133 -6.51 2.89 4.41
N THR A 134 -5.19 2.93 4.52
CA THR A 134 -4.49 2.78 5.80
C THR A 134 -4.79 3.94 6.74
N PHE A 135 -4.79 5.17 6.23
CA PHE A 135 -5.13 6.37 6.99
C PHE A 135 -6.55 6.32 7.57
N ILE A 136 -7.54 5.93 6.76
CA ILE A 136 -8.93 5.76 7.21
C ILE A 136 -9.02 4.67 8.27
N LEU A 137 -8.34 3.53 8.07
CA LEU A 137 -8.35 2.41 9.03
C LEU A 137 -7.73 2.82 10.38
N ILE A 138 -6.60 3.53 10.36
CA ILE A 138 -5.97 4.05 11.58
C ILE A 138 -6.89 5.05 12.26
N THR A 139 -7.43 6.02 11.53
CA THR A 139 -8.32 7.05 12.07
C THR A 139 -9.59 6.45 12.67
N ALA A 140 -10.24 5.53 11.96
CA ALA A 140 -11.41 4.83 12.45
C ALA A 140 -11.12 4.01 13.72
N THR A 141 -9.94 3.39 13.78
CA THR A 141 -9.51 2.63 14.97
C THR A 141 -9.23 3.55 16.15
N LYS A 142 -8.53 4.68 15.93
CA LYS A 142 -8.30 5.71 16.96
C LYS A 142 -9.63 6.21 17.54
N ILE A 143 -10.61 6.52 16.70
CA ILE A 143 -11.94 6.98 17.12
C ILE A 143 -12.69 5.88 17.88
N ARG A 144 -12.63 4.62 17.41
CA ARG A 144 -13.34 3.50 18.05
C ARG A 144 -12.82 3.15 19.44
N PHE A 145 -11.51 3.28 19.68
CA PHE A 145 -10.89 2.92 20.96
C PHE A 145 -10.69 4.11 21.91
N GLY A 146 -10.48 5.33 21.39
CA GLY A 146 -10.29 6.55 22.17
C GLY A 146 -11.51 7.47 22.25
N GLY A 147 -12.57 7.20 21.47
CA GLY A 147 -13.70 8.12 21.29
C GLY A 147 -13.34 9.33 20.43
N VAL A 148 -14.36 10.04 19.93
CA VAL A 148 -14.16 11.29 19.15
C VAL A 148 -13.44 12.34 20.00
N GLY A 149 -13.74 12.40 21.30
CA GLY A 149 -13.07 13.28 22.27
C GLY A 149 -11.61 12.91 22.52
N GLY A 150 -11.26 11.62 22.59
CA GLY A 150 -9.87 11.18 22.75
C GLY A 150 -9.05 11.33 21.46
N TYR A 151 -9.69 11.24 20.29
CA TYR A 151 -9.04 11.57 19.01
C TYR A 151 -8.67 13.06 18.92
N LEU A 152 -9.61 13.95 19.25
CA LEU A 152 -9.35 15.40 19.29
C LEU A 152 -8.35 15.80 20.38
N LYS A 153 -8.42 15.15 21.55
CA LYS A 153 -7.47 15.36 22.65
C LYS A 153 -6.09 14.79 22.34
N GLY A 154 -6.00 13.73 21.54
CA GLY A 154 -4.74 13.14 21.07
C GLY A 154 -3.89 14.09 20.23
N PHE A 155 -4.49 15.06 19.53
CA PHE A 155 -3.73 16.13 18.87
C PHE A 155 -3.09 17.10 19.87
N ALA A 156 -3.65 17.24 21.07
CA ALA A 156 -3.22 18.20 22.10
C ALA A 156 -2.43 17.57 23.27
N GLU A 157 -2.26 16.24 23.31
CA GLU A 157 -1.44 15.55 24.31
C GLU A 157 0.00 15.36 23.84
N PRO A 158 1.02 15.54 24.71
CA PRO A 158 0.95 15.87 26.15
C PRO A 158 0.91 17.38 26.47
N ILE A 159 1.16 18.27 25.49
CA ILE A 159 1.12 19.74 25.68
C ILE A 159 0.50 20.39 24.42
N PRO A 160 -0.44 21.35 24.53
CA PRO A 160 -1.11 21.98 23.38
C PRO A 160 -0.18 22.65 22.37
N VAL A 161 1.06 22.99 22.75
CA VAL A 161 2.07 23.57 21.85
C VAL A 161 2.53 22.58 20.77
N MET A 162 2.32 21.27 20.97
CA MET A 162 2.64 20.23 19.97
C MET A 162 1.54 20.04 18.92
N LEU A 163 0.37 20.68 19.07
CA LEU A 163 -0.74 20.62 18.11
C LEU A 163 -0.32 20.79 16.64
N PRO A 164 0.45 21.83 16.25
CA PRO A 164 0.87 21.98 14.86
C PRO A 164 1.79 20.85 14.38
N ILE A 165 2.66 20.31 15.24
CA ILE A 165 3.57 19.21 14.90
C ILE A 165 2.82 17.88 14.77
N ASN A 166 1.86 17.62 15.67
CA ASN A 166 1.03 16.42 15.63
C ASN A 166 0.13 16.39 14.39
N ILE A 167 -0.46 17.53 14.01
CA ILE A 167 -1.27 17.63 12.78
C ILE A 167 -0.41 17.39 11.54
N LEU A 168 0.79 17.98 11.48
CA LEU A 168 1.74 17.73 10.38
C LEU A 168 2.25 16.29 10.34
N SER A 169 2.32 15.59 11.47
CA SER A 169 2.76 14.20 11.53
C SER A 169 1.66 13.20 11.14
N GLU A 170 0.40 13.63 11.20
CA GLU A 170 -0.76 12.79 10.88
C GLU A 170 -1.10 12.83 9.38
N ILE A 171 -0.69 13.88 8.64
CA ILE A 171 -0.87 14.03 7.18
C ILE A 171 0.36 13.58 6.38
#